data_AF-A0A5N5WXB0-F1
#
_entry.id   AF-A0A5N5WXB0-F1
#
_cell.length_a   1.000
_cell.length_b   1.000
_cell.length_c   1.000
_cell.angle_alpha   90.00
_cell.angle_beta   90.00
_cell.angle_gamma   90.00
#
_symmetry.space_group_name_H-M   'P 1'
#
loop_
_entity.id
_entity.type
_entity.pdbx_description
1 polymer ?
#
loop_
_entity_poly.entity_id
_entity_poly.type
_entity_poly.pdbx_seq_one_letter_code
_entity_poly.pdbx_strand_id
1 'polypeptide(L)'
;MLLPDYDYQALVAWAGYGCYFSAIPAFQWRFELSAQAVAPLLLHLATPWLPEYPLWHAEKGRDEEALAALENLRFEGTGLSAREEFFQMYQQISLVKEASKQTGRFPLFTIPFYRRRLLFSCLTQFSVSLQKVLVVNNYQ
;
A
#
# COMPACT_ATOMS: atom_id res chain seq x y z
N MET A 1 -15.61 -11.62 -18.43
CA MET A 1 -14.19 -11.58 -18.01
C MET A 1 -14.19 -11.46 -16.49
N LEU A 2 -14.46 -12.57 -15.80
CA LEU A 2 -14.65 -12.67 -14.35
C LEU A 2 -13.37 -13.29 -13.77
N LEU A 3 -12.79 -12.62 -12.77
CA LEU A 3 -11.43 -12.85 -12.30
C LEU A 3 -11.21 -14.17 -11.52
N PRO A 4 -9.97 -14.71 -11.51
CA PRO A 4 -9.51 -15.89 -10.77
C PRO A 4 -9.24 -15.63 -9.27
N ASP A 5 -10.04 -14.80 -8.62
CA ASP A 5 -9.74 -14.29 -7.26
C ASP A 5 -10.20 -15.20 -6.11
N TYR A 6 -10.77 -16.38 -6.38
CA TYR A 6 -11.30 -17.27 -5.32
C TYR A 6 -10.35 -18.42 -4.92
N ASP A 7 -9.32 -18.70 -5.72
CA ASP A 7 -8.48 -19.89 -5.54
C ASP A 7 -7.62 -19.82 -4.28
N TYR A 8 -7.12 -18.62 -3.94
CA TYR A 8 -6.28 -18.44 -2.75
C TYR A 8 -7.09 -18.54 -1.46
N GLN A 9 -8.36 -18.09 -1.47
CA GLN A 9 -9.24 -18.17 -0.29
C GLN A 9 -9.59 -19.61 0.04
N ALA A 10 -9.88 -20.41 -1.00
CA ALA A 10 -10.09 -21.84 -0.86
C ALA A 10 -8.83 -22.52 -0.31
N LEU A 11 -7.64 -22.18 -0.81
CA LEU A 11 -6.38 -22.77 -0.35
C LEU A 11 -6.09 -22.46 1.13
N VAL A 12 -6.35 -21.24 1.58
CA VAL A 12 -6.23 -20.86 3.00
C VAL A 12 -7.24 -21.60 3.86
N ALA A 13 -8.50 -21.72 3.41
CA ALA A 13 -9.54 -22.46 4.13
C ALA A 13 -9.20 -23.95 4.27
N TRP A 14 -8.69 -24.59 3.21
CA TRP A 14 -8.25 -25.98 3.23
C TRP A 14 -6.99 -26.20 4.08
N ALA A 15 -6.05 -25.25 4.07
CA ALA A 15 -4.88 -25.29 4.93
C ALA A 15 -5.25 -25.21 6.42
N GLY A 16 -6.18 -24.31 6.78
CA GLY A 16 -6.71 -24.20 8.14
C GLY A 16 -7.51 -25.45 8.56
N TYR A 17 -8.35 -25.97 7.67
CA TYR A 17 -9.07 -27.23 7.89
C TYR A 17 -8.12 -28.40 8.14
N GLY A 18 -7.03 -28.51 7.37
CA GLY A 18 -6.00 -29.53 7.60
C GLY A 18 -5.26 -29.36 8.93
N CYS A 19 -5.01 -28.12 9.35
CA CYS A 19 -4.36 -27.82 10.62
C CYS A 19 -5.27 -28.14 11.81
N TYR A 20 -6.59 -27.97 11.68
CA TYR A 20 -7.57 -28.29 12.71
C TYR A 20 -7.55 -29.77 13.16
N PHE A 21 -7.33 -30.71 12.24
CA PHE A 21 -7.22 -32.15 12.59
C PHE A 21 -5.86 -32.57 13.14
N SER A 22 -4.93 -31.63 13.35
CA SER A 22 -3.63 -31.95 13.95
C SER A 22 -3.81 -32.43 15.39
N ALA A 23 -3.16 -33.55 15.73
CA ALA A 23 -3.14 -34.13 17.08
C ALA A 23 -2.39 -33.27 18.10
N ILE A 24 -1.66 -32.24 17.66
CA ILE A 24 -0.89 -31.33 18.50
C ILE A 24 -1.62 -29.98 18.57
N PRO A 25 -2.28 -29.63 19.69
CA PRO A 25 -3.05 -28.38 19.80
C PRO A 25 -2.22 -27.12 19.55
N ALA A 26 -0.93 -27.16 19.91
CA ALA A 26 -0.03 -26.05 19.66
C ALA A 26 0.29 -25.85 18.17
N PHE A 27 0.20 -26.90 17.35
CA PHE A 27 0.50 -26.81 15.91
C PHE A 27 -0.61 -26.07 15.15
N GLN A 28 -1.87 -26.26 15.57
CA GLN A 28 -3.06 -25.73 14.89
C GLN A 28 -2.96 -24.22 14.64
N TRP A 29 -2.76 -23.43 15.69
CA TRP A 29 -2.71 -21.96 15.58
C TRP A 29 -1.32 -21.41 15.26
N ARG A 30 -0.24 -22.11 15.65
CA ARG A 30 1.14 -21.63 15.41
C ARG A 30 1.53 -21.71 13.95
N PHE A 31 1.14 -22.80 13.28
CA PHE A 31 1.42 -22.97 11.87
C PHE A 31 0.72 -21.89 11.05
N GLU A 32 -0.57 -21.66 11.30
CA GLU A 32 -1.37 -20.64 10.61
C GLU A 32 -0.80 -19.23 10.78
N LEU A 33 -0.34 -18.86 11.99
CA LEU A 33 0.34 -17.57 12.21
C LEU A 33 1.69 -17.50 11.50
N SER A 34 2.48 -18.58 11.52
CA SER A 34 3.80 -18.60 10.88
C SER A 34 3.71 -18.58 9.36
N ALA A 35 2.68 -19.20 8.78
CA ALA A 35 2.45 -19.24 7.34
C ALA A 35 2.17 -17.84 6.77
N GLN A 36 1.57 -16.94 7.56
CA GLN A 36 1.35 -15.54 7.16
C GLN A 36 2.66 -14.78 6.94
N ALA A 37 3.78 -15.23 7.52
CA ALA A 37 5.08 -14.61 7.31
C ALA A 37 5.65 -14.85 5.90
N VAL A 38 5.13 -15.82 5.15
CA VAL A 38 5.64 -16.16 3.81
C VAL A 38 5.47 -14.98 2.85
N ALA A 39 4.31 -14.33 2.82
CA ALA A 39 4.04 -13.20 1.93
C ALA A 39 4.96 -11.98 2.18
N PRO A 40 5.12 -11.45 3.42
CA PRO A 40 6.05 -10.34 3.66
C PRO A 40 7.51 -10.75 3.45
N LEU A 41 7.89 -12.01 3.67
CA LEU A 41 9.24 -12.49 3.36
C LEU A 41 9.50 -12.48 1.85
N LEU A 42 8.56 -12.95 1.04
CA LEU A 42 8.66 -12.89 -0.42
C LEU A 42 8.76 -11.45 -0.90
N LEU A 43 7.95 -10.54 -0.34
CA LEU A 43 8.02 -9.12 -0.67
C LEU A 43 9.37 -8.50 -0.26
N HIS A 44 9.91 -8.87 0.90
CA HIS A 44 11.21 -8.41 1.35
C HIS A 44 12.34 -8.88 0.43
N LEU A 45 12.30 -10.15 0.03
CA LEU A 45 13.21 -10.69 -0.98
C LEU A 45 13.04 -10.00 -2.32
N ALA A 46 11.81 -9.60 -2.68
CA ALA A 46 11.51 -8.92 -3.94
C ALA A 46 11.92 -7.44 -3.98
N THR A 47 12.13 -6.82 -2.81
CA THR A 47 12.40 -5.38 -2.66
C THR A 47 13.60 -4.88 -3.47
N PRO A 48 14.75 -5.60 -3.54
CA PRO A 48 15.92 -5.13 -4.31
C PRO A 48 15.70 -5.04 -5.82
N TRP A 49 14.70 -5.72 -6.38
CA TRP A 49 14.38 -5.63 -7.82
C TRP A 49 13.38 -4.52 -8.15
N LEU A 50 12.75 -3.91 -7.14
CA LEU A 50 11.80 -2.83 -7.36
C LEU A 50 12.58 -1.54 -7.62
N PRO A 51 12.27 -0.79 -8.70
CA PRO A 51 12.91 0.51 -8.93
C PRO A 51 12.62 1.44 -7.74
N GLU A 52 13.64 2.18 -7.32
CA GLU A 52 13.50 3.15 -6.24
C GLU A 52 12.46 4.24 -6.62
N TYR A 53 11.78 4.77 -5.60
CA TYR A 53 10.68 5.72 -5.82
C TYR A 53 11.22 7.05 -6.40
N PRO A 54 10.84 7.45 -7.63
CA PRO A 54 11.46 8.57 -8.34
C PRO A 54 11.30 9.91 -7.60
N LEU A 55 10.19 10.10 -6.88
CA LEU A 55 9.95 11.29 -6.06
C LEU A 55 10.95 11.42 -4.89
N TRP A 56 11.42 10.31 -4.34
CA TRP A 56 12.40 10.36 -3.25
C TRP A 56 13.76 10.89 -3.72
N HIS A 57 14.21 10.48 -4.91
CA HIS A 57 15.43 11.02 -5.53
C HIS A 57 15.25 12.51 -5.86
N ALA A 58 14.10 12.89 -6.42
CA ALA A 58 13.76 14.28 -6.72
C ALA A 58 13.72 15.16 -5.45
N GLU A 59 13.16 14.66 -4.35
CA GLU A 59 13.13 15.39 -3.08
C GLU A 59 14.52 15.65 -2.51
N LYS A 60 15.47 14.74 -2.76
CA LYS A 60 16.89 14.82 -2.38
C LYS A 60 17.77 15.60 -3.36
N GLY A 61 17.22 16.12 -4.46
CA GLY A 61 17.96 16.85 -5.49
C GLY A 61 18.83 15.96 -6.37
N ARG A 62 18.49 14.67 -6.50
CA ARG A 62 19.18 13.71 -7.37
C ARG A 62 18.38 13.51 -8.65
N ASP A 63 18.33 14.56 -9.46
CA ASP A 63 17.41 14.64 -10.61
C ASP A 63 17.72 13.62 -11.71
N GLU A 64 19.00 13.29 -11.92
CA GLU A 64 19.42 12.28 -12.90
C GLU A 64 18.98 10.86 -12.50
N GLU A 65 19.15 10.50 -11.22
CA GLU A 65 18.67 9.22 -10.68
C GLU A 65 17.14 9.13 -10.73
N ALA A 66 16.46 10.24 -10.45
CA ALA A 66 15.00 10.32 -10.49
C ALA A 66 14.45 10.12 -11.92
N LEU A 67 15.11 10.70 -12.92
CA LEU A 67 14.76 10.51 -14.34
C LEU A 67 14.96 9.06 -14.77
N ALA A 68 16.10 8.45 -14.43
CA ALA A 68 16.38 7.05 -14.74
C ALA A 68 15.37 6.10 -14.07
N ALA A 69 14.99 6.35 -12.81
CA ALA A 69 13.97 5.59 -12.10
C ALA A 69 12.58 5.74 -12.75
N LEU A 70 12.23 6.94 -13.22
CA LEU A 70 10.97 7.22 -13.92
C LEU A 70 10.92 6.55 -15.30
N GLU A 71 12.03 6.51 -16.02
CA GLU A 71 12.17 5.80 -17.30
C GLU A 71 12.01 4.28 -17.10
N ASN A 72 12.62 3.71 -16.06
CA ASN A 72 12.45 2.29 -15.71
C ASN A 72 11.02 1.92 -15.31
N LEU A 73 10.28 2.85 -14.69
CA LEU A 73 8.88 2.63 -14.29
C LEU A 73 7.91 2.73 -15.48
N ARG A 74 8.31 3.43 -16.55
CA ARG A 74 7.47 3.61 -17.73
C ARG A 74 7.44 2.36 -18.59
N PHE A 75 6.22 1.90 -18.88
CA PHE A 75 5.99 0.97 -19.96
C PHE A 75 5.90 1.76 -21.29
N GLU A 76 6.60 1.31 -22.32
CA GLU A 76 6.61 1.96 -23.65
C GLU A 76 5.17 2.14 -24.18
N GLY A 77 4.63 3.36 -24.13
CA GLY A 77 3.26 3.64 -24.57
C GLY A 77 2.62 4.92 -24.02
N THR A 78 3.20 5.54 -23.00
CA THR A 78 2.73 6.83 -22.47
C THR A 78 3.28 7.98 -23.31
N GLY A 79 2.42 8.61 -24.12
CA GLY A 79 2.77 9.61 -25.14
C GLY A 79 3.38 10.95 -24.67
N LEU A 80 3.66 11.10 -23.37
CA LEU A 80 4.47 12.20 -22.82
C LEU A 80 5.96 11.79 -22.79
N SER A 81 6.90 12.73 -22.84
CA SER A 81 8.31 12.40 -22.56
C SER A 81 8.50 12.19 -21.05
N ALA A 82 9.32 11.23 -20.62
CA ALA A 82 9.65 11.02 -19.20
C ALA A 82 10.13 12.32 -18.52
N ARG A 83 10.80 13.19 -19.29
CA ARG A 83 11.27 14.49 -18.84
C ARG A 83 10.14 15.50 -18.56
N GLU A 84 9.05 15.44 -19.31
CA GLU A 84 7.89 16.31 -19.11
C GLU A 84 7.12 15.91 -17.85
N GLU A 85 6.94 14.60 -17.62
CA GLU A 85 6.36 14.08 -16.38
C GLU A 85 7.22 14.43 -15.17
N PHE A 86 8.54 14.24 -15.28
CA PHE A 86 9.48 14.63 -14.24
C PHE A 86 9.36 16.12 -13.91
N PHE A 87 9.24 16.99 -14.92
CA PHE A 87 9.06 18.41 -14.71
C PHE A 87 7.74 18.75 -13.98
N GLN A 88 6.64 18.09 -14.35
CA GLN A 88 5.35 18.25 -13.65
C GLN A 88 5.46 17.79 -12.18
N MET A 89 6.10 16.66 -11.94
CA MET A 89 6.34 16.14 -10.58
C MET A 89 7.19 17.12 -9.75
N TYR A 90 8.24 17.67 -10.34
CA TYR A 90 9.11 18.63 -9.67
C TYR A 90 8.35 19.90 -9.25
N GLN A 91 7.47 20.41 -10.12
CA GLN A 91 6.60 21.54 -9.79
C GLN A 91 5.63 21.20 -8.64
N GLN A 92 5.08 19.99 -8.60
CA GLN A 92 4.22 19.57 -7.50
C GLN A 92 4.98 19.51 -6.17
N ILE A 93 6.22 19.00 -6.19
CA ILE A 93 7.07 18.93 -5.00
C ILE A 93 7.38 20.34 -4.47
N SER A 94 7.72 21.30 -5.36
CA SER A 94 8.01 22.67 -4.93
C SER A 94 6.80 23.33 -4.29
N LEU A 95 5.60 23.16 -4.88
CA LEU A 95 4.36 23.68 -4.33
C LEU A 95 4.03 23.08 -2.95
N VAL A 96 4.21 21.77 -2.79
CA VAL A 96 4.00 21.09 -1.50
C VAL A 96 5.00 21.55 -0.46
N LYS A 97 6.29 21.70 -0.82
CA LYS A 97 7.33 22.23 0.07
C LYS A 97 7.01 23.66 0.53
N GLU A 98 6.53 24.52 -0.36
CA GLU A 98 6.12 25.88 -0.03
C GLU A 98 4.89 25.92 0.89
N ALA A 99 3.86 25.14 0.56
CA ALA A 99 2.66 25.01 1.40
C ALA A 99 2.99 24.44 2.79
N SER A 100 3.94 23.50 2.87
CA SER A 100 4.40 22.93 4.13
C SER A 100 5.17 23.93 4.99
N LYS A 101 5.90 24.90 4.42
CA LYS A 101 6.59 25.95 5.20
C LYS A 101 5.59 26.91 5.85
N GLN A 102 4.47 27.18 5.17
CA GLN A 102 3.43 28.08 5.66
C GLN A 102 2.53 27.40 6.70
N THR A 103 2.53 26.07 6.76
CA THR A 103 1.65 25.32 7.65
C THR A 103 2.39 24.81 8.89
N GLY A 104 1.81 25.01 10.07
CA GLY A 104 2.38 24.52 11.33
C GLY A 104 2.39 22.99 11.44
N ARG A 105 2.88 22.47 12.58
CA ARG A 105 3.07 21.03 12.86
C ARG A 105 1.83 20.14 12.68
N PHE A 106 0.62 20.72 12.73
CA PHE A 106 -0.65 19.99 12.65
C PHE A 106 -1.55 20.46 11.47
N PRO A 107 -1.07 20.37 10.22
CA PRO A 107 -1.77 20.89 9.04
C PRO A 107 -3.17 20.29 8.87
N LEU A 108 -3.28 18.98 9.15
CA LEU A 108 -4.50 18.18 9.08
C LEU A 108 -5.63 18.74 9.95
N PHE A 109 -5.26 19.25 11.14
CA PHE A 109 -6.21 19.80 12.11
C PHE A 109 -6.27 21.31 12.08
N THR A 110 -5.51 22.03 11.25
CA THR A 110 -5.58 23.51 11.19
C THR A 110 -6.30 23.97 9.93
N ILE A 111 -6.08 23.31 8.80
CA ILE A 111 -6.62 23.73 7.50
C ILE A 111 -8.03 23.16 7.30
N PRO A 112 -9.07 24.00 7.10
CA PRO A 112 -10.47 23.54 6.98
C PRO A 112 -10.69 22.49 5.88
N PHE A 113 -9.99 22.63 4.75
CA PHE A 113 -10.06 21.67 3.63
C PHE A 113 -9.54 20.28 4.02
N TYR A 114 -8.40 20.19 4.70
CA TYR A 114 -7.82 18.92 5.13
C TYR A 114 -8.64 18.25 6.23
N ARG A 115 -9.23 19.01 7.15
CA ARG A 115 -10.14 18.47 8.18
C ARG A 115 -11.32 17.73 7.56
N ARG A 116 -11.95 18.29 6.53
CA ARG A 116 -13.10 17.65 5.85
C ARG A 116 -12.69 16.33 5.20
N ARG A 117 -11.53 16.30 4.51
CA ARG A 117 -11.01 15.07 3.89
C ARG A 117 -10.65 14.01 4.94
N LEU A 118 -10.08 14.42 6.07
CA LEU A 118 -9.77 13.54 7.20
C LEU A 118 -11.05 12.94 7.77
N LEU A 119 -12.09 13.75 8.00
CA LEU A 119 -13.39 13.29 8.47
C LEU A 119 -14.02 12.27 7.51
N PHE A 120 -14.04 12.56 6.20
CA PHE A 120 -14.58 11.60 5.22
C PHE A 120 -13.81 10.28 5.22
N SER A 121 -12.47 10.33 5.26
CA SER A 121 -11.65 9.10 5.31
C SER A 121 -11.92 8.29 6.57
N CYS A 122 -12.04 8.96 7.72
CA CYS A 122 -12.35 8.32 9.00
C CYS A 122 -13.74 7.69 8.99
N LEU A 123 -14.75 8.41 8.49
CA LEU A 123 -16.12 7.91 8.38
C LEU A 123 -16.21 6.70 7.46
N THR A 124 -15.54 6.71 6.30
CA THR A 124 -15.51 5.56 5.41
C THR A 124 -14.88 4.34 6.08
N GLN A 125 -13.74 4.51 6.77
CA GLN A 125 -13.10 3.41 7.48
C GLN A 125 -13.98 2.86 8.61
N PHE A 126 -14.65 3.77 9.33
CA PHE A 126 -15.60 3.40 10.37
C PHE A 126 -16.77 2.59 9.80
N SER A 127 -17.35 3.01 8.66
CA SER A 127 -18.41 2.28 7.97
C SER A 127 -17.99 0.86 7.58
N VAL A 128 -16.78 0.68 7.04
CA VAL A 128 -16.25 -0.66 6.70
C VAL A 128 -16.11 -1.52 7.95
N SER A 129 -15.65 -0.95 9.06
CA SER A 129 -15.46 -1.67 10.33
C SER A 129 -16.81 -2.08 10.96
N LEU A 130 -17.87 -1.30 10.75
CA LEU A 130 -19.23 -1.61 11.20
C LEU A 130 -19.90 -2.76 10.46
N GLN A 131 -19.37 -3.17 9.30
CA GLN A 131 -19.94 -4.25 8.50
C GLN A 131 -19.84 -5.62 9.18
N LYS A 132 -19.15 -5.71 10.35
CA LYS A 132 -19.13 -6.88 11.25
C LYS A 132 -18.71 -8.18 10.56
N VAL A 133 -17.86 -8.11 9.54
CA VAL A 133 -17.28 -9.29 8.87
C VAL A 133 -16.66 -10.25 9.89
N LEU A 134 -16.03 -9.71 10.93
CA LEU A 134 -15.44 -10.50 12.02
C LEU A 134 -16.48 -11.23 12.88
N VAL A 135 -17.66 -10.64 13.12
CA VAL A 135 -18.73 -11.28 13.91
C VAL A 135 -19.33 -12.43 13.10
N VAL A 136 -19.60 -12.21 11.81
CA VAL A 136 -20.11 -13.26 10.93
C VAL A 136 -19.09 -14.41 10.86
N ASN A 137 -17.80 -14.11 10.72
CA ASN A 137 -16.75 -15.12 10.62
C ASN A 137 -16.48 -15.92 11.91
N ASN A 138 -16.82 -15.39 13.10
CA ASN A 138 -16.58 -16.10 14.37
C ASN A 138 -17.80 -16.89 14.87
N TYR A 139 -19.01 -16.58 14.39
CA TYR A 139 -20.26 -17.18 14.87
C TYR A 139 -21.05 -17.92 13.78
N GLN A 140 -20.51 -18.03 12.56
CA GLN A 140 -20.90 -19.05 11.57
C GLN A 140 -20.07 -20.32 11.77
#